data_AF-A0AAV0XLC7-F1
#
_entry.id   AF-A0AAV0XLC7-F1
#
_cell.length_a   1.000
_cell.length_b   1.000
_cell.length_c   1.000
_cell.angle_alpha   90.00
_cell.angle_beta   90.00
_cell.angle_gamma   90.00
#
_symmetry.space_group_name_H-M   'P 1'
#
loop_
_entity.id
_entity.type
_entity.pdbx_description
1 polymer ?
#
loop_
_entity_poly.entity_id
_entity_poly.type
_entity_poly.pdbx_seq_one_letter_code
_entity_poly.pdbx_strand_id
1 'polypeptide(L)'
;MDRKLLVNPVEMEKKLLMYGKTLFINGKLHYGSLAWTEISNEMNNVVKPYSLYLIVSQNRFNILNNLKKNFFPQETSYDDCENSNPKYESNTEISTTSDYETDSDTELKKNIVLDLDIPYDTYFKMKPINVQYGKGNKKRNYSGIKPGTWTDLIFEEMYKKFKLPCSFIFKRCKMYPTSDSTFLKIFGKCKDKNCQSNMYGFADKKPLEDEPLKLKICIPNSANIKHASNSKRPLGGELRKVIGKELQNTEGYLMRKELVAKTMAFGEKIPPHVYSTEVLRKAKQNYRDKSLGIELTDPINSLIELKYLMPYAGSIHLISADPLIVHYWSPEQLLVFNESSKSKVNNCRLCIDATGQLVKKMNRTSQGLKSSHIFLYAAVLHNGLFQTPVSQMLSEAQDMSKISYWLNQWIRSGANLPHEIVCDYSYALIGAITFSYCQMSRSRYCDICLRVLQNKETSTPAFFLRLDIAHFIKMICRWKCLGKGRIKEFFVRSLIILVESETLQQFEEIFVKIIVIASSETDGLELGSTSVPAPAELFRSHMINMIKDTNLLSSK
;
A
#
# COMPACT_ATOMS: atom_id res chain seq x y z
N MET A 1 5.22 13.79 1.60
CA MET A 1 6.01 14.73 0.77
C MET A 1 5.09 15.21 -0.33
N ASP A 2 4.51 16.39 -0.18
CA ASP A 2 3.70 17.01 -1.23
C ASP A 2 4.63 17.66 -2.26
N ARG A 3 4.57 17.21 -3.52
CA ARG A 3 5.22 17.90 -4.63
C ARG A 3 4.59 19.29 -4.76
N LYS A 4 5.36 20.33 -4.46
CA LYS A 4 4.95 21.73 -4.67
C LYS A 4 4.71 21.94 -6.17
N LEU A 5 3.56 22.51 -6.53
CA LEU A 5 3.27 22.91 -7.91
C LEU A 5 4.16 24.10 -8.29
N LEU A 6 4.62 24.12 -9.54
CA LEU A 6 5.37 25.23 -10.15
C LEU A 6 4.52 26.50 -10.36
N VAL A 7 3.20 26.42 -10.12
CA VAL A 7 2.24 27.53 -10.31
C VAL A 7 1.60 27.89 -8.97
N ASN A 8 1.46 29.19 -8.72
CA ASN A 8 0.69 29.74 -7.61
C ASN A 8 -0.80 29.26 -7.66
N PRO A 9 -1.30 28.54 -6.64
CA PRO A 9 -2.67 28.05 -6.60
C PRO A 9 -3.75 29.13 -6.75
N VAL A 10 -3.49 30.36 -6.28
CA VAL A 10 -4.44 31.48 -6.36
C VAL A 10 -4.61 31.97 -7.81
N GLU A 11 -3.52 31.99 -8.57
CA GLU A 11 -3.55 32.37 -9.98
C GLU A 11 -4.28 31.32 -10.84
N MET A 12 -4.03 30.04 -10.55
CA MET A 12 -4.72 28.92 -11.15
C MET A 12 -6.23 28.98 -10.88
N GLU A 13 -6.64 29.27 -9.65
CA GLU A 13 -8.05 29.40 -9.27
C GLU A 13 -8.75 30.55 -10.02
N LYS A 14 -8.10 31.72 -10.13
CA LYS A 14 -8.63 32.86 -10.90
C LYS A 14 -8.89 32.50 -12.36
N LYS A 15 -7.97 31.78 -13.01
CA LYS A 15 -8.12 31.31 -14.39
C LYS A 15 -9.25 30.30 -14.52
N LEU A 16 -9.35 29.34 -13.60
CA LEU A 16 -10.45 28.36 -13.58
C LEU A 16 -11.83 29.02 -13.41
N LEU A 17 -11.92 30.08 -12.60
CA LEU A 17 -13.15 30.85 -12.43
C LEU A 17 -13.62 31.53 -13.72
N MET A 18 -12.71 31.94 -14.61
CA MET A 18 -13.06 32.56 -15.90
C MET A 18 -13.78 31.60 -16.84
N TYR A 19 -13.41 30.31 -16.82
CA TYR A 19 -14.02 29.28 -17.67
C TYR A 19 -15.34 28.74 -17.11
N GLY A 20 -15.58 28.92 -15.81
CA GLY A 20 -16.87 28.74 -15.16
C GLY A 20 -17.57 27.40 -15.42
N LYS A 21 -18.85 27.46 -15.79
CA LYS A 21 -19.70 26.26 -15.99
C LYS A 21 -19.22 25.34 -17.12
N THR A 22 -18.36 25.80 -18.04
CA THR A 22 -17.81 24.96 -19.13
C THR A 22 -16.89 23.84 -18.63
N LEU A 23 -16.38 23.98 -17.41
CA LEU A 23 -15.60 22.95 -16.71
C LEU A 23 -16.50 21.84 -16.14
N PHE A 24 -17.83 21.98 -16.20
CA PHE A 24 -18.78 21.08 -15.57
C PHE A 24 -19.82 20.53 -16.57
N ILE A 25 -20.19 19.27 -16.42
CA ILE A 25 -21.39 18.66 -17.02
C ILE A 25 -22.22 18.06 -15.88
N ASN A 26 -23.51 18.44 -15.78
CA ASN A 26 -24.43 17.99 -14.73
C ASN A 26 -23.86 18.18 -13.31
N GLY A 27 -23.23 19.32 -13.03
CA GLY A 27 -22.64 19.65 -11.72
C GLY A 27 -21.35 18.89 -11.36
N LYS A 28 -20.82 18.06 -12.27
CA LYS A 28 -19.56 17.32 -12.10
C LYS A 28 -18.51 17.85 -13.06
N LEU A 29 -17.25 17.85 -12.64
CA LEU A 29 -16.13 18.23 -13.50
C LEU A 29 -16.10 17.38 -14.77
N HIS A 30 -16.02 18.03 -15.91
CA HIS A 30 -15.99 17.39 -17.22
C HIS A 30 -14.56 17.24 -17.72
N TYR A 31 -14.00 16.03 -17.62
CA TYR A 31 -12.63 15.75 -18.07
C TYR A 31 -12.38 16.09 -19.55
N GLY A 32 -13.36 15.83 -20.43
CA GLY A 32 -13.25 16.06 -21.87
C GLY A 32 -13.44 17.50 -22.32
N SER A 33 -13.51 18.47 -21.39
CA SER A 33 -13.70 19.87 -21.74
C SER A 33 -12.46 20.43 -22.45
N LEU A 34 -12.65 21.07 -23.61
CA LEU A 34 -11.58 21.78 -24.31
C LEU A 34 -10.98 22.91 -23.45
N ALA A 35 -11.74 23.41 -22.48
CA ALA A 35 -11.32 24.39 -21.50
C ALA A 35 -10.03 24.00 -20.75
N TRP A 36 -9.79 22.71 -20.48
CA TRP A 36 -8.54 22.29 -19.81
C TRP A 36 -7.30 22.56 -20.66
N THR A 37 -7.43 22.40 -21.98
CA THR A 37 -6.36 22.68 -22.94
C THR A 37 -6.15 24.17 -23.08
N GLU A 38 -7.23 24.94 -23.13
CA GLU A 38 -7.20 26.40 -23.25
C GLU A 38 -6.58 27.06 -21.99
N ILE A 39 -6.98 26.64 -20.79
CA ILE A 39 -6.39 27.12 -19.53
C ILE A 39 -4.91 26.74 -19.44
N SER A 40 -4.54 25.52 -19.85
CA SER A 40 -3.14 25.09 -19.85
C SER A 40 -2.28 25.97 -20.78
N ASN A 41 -2.80 26.31 -21.97
CA ASN A 41 -2.13 27.23 -22.90
C ASN A 41 -2.01 28.64 -22.33
N GLU A 42 -3.07 29.19 -21.72
CA GLU A 42 -3.02 30.50 -21.06
C GLU A 42 -2.04 30.57 -19.87
N MET A 43 -1.76 29.42 -19.27
CA MET A 43 -0.76 29.26 -18.19
C MET A 43 0.62 28.87 -18.74
N ASN A 44 0.92 29.20 -20.00
CA ASN A 44 2.18 28.92 -20.69
C ASN A 44 2.60 27.44 -20.64
N ASN A 45 1.63 26.52 -20.61
CA ASN A 45 1.85 25.07 -20.52
C ASN A 45 2.67 24.61 -19.29
N VAL A 46 2.77 25.44 -18.24
CA VAL A 46 3.48 25.10 -16.99
C VAL A 46 2.79 23.91 -16.28
N VAL A 47 1.47 23.77 -16.45
CA VAL A 47 0.69 22.62 -15.96
C VAL A 47 -0.07 22.02 -17.14
N LYS A 48 0.20 20.74 -17.45
CA LYS A 48 -0.49 20.02 -18.53
C LYS A 48 -2.00 19.91 -18.27
N PRO A 49 -2.86 19.85 -19.29
CA PRO A 49 -4.33 19.81 -19.13
C PRO A 49 -4.80 18.67 -18.20
N TYR A 50 -4.21 17.48 -18.37
CA TYR A 50 -4.48 16.32 -17.51
C TYR A 50 -4.13 16.58 -16.03
N SER A 51 -2.98 17.21 -15.78
CA SER A 51 -2.53 17.55 -14.44
C SER A 51 -3.43 18.62 -13.81
N LEU A 52 -3.86 19.61 -14.60
CA LEU A 52 -4.80 20.65 -14.18
C LEU A 52 -6.13 20.04 -13.73
N TYR A 53 -6.71 19.14 -14.54
CA TYR A 53 -7.90 18.39 -14.18
C TYR A 53 -7.71 17.57 -12.89
N LEU A 54 -6.56 16.90 -12.71
CA LEU A 54 -6.30 16.12 -11.49
C LEU A 54 -6.22 17.00 -10.24
N ILE A 55 -5.58 18.17 -10.33
CA ILE A 55 -5.47 19.12 -9.21
C ILE A 55 -6.87 19.56 -8.76
N VAL A 56 -7.72 19.92 -9.72
CA VAL A 56 -9.09 20.37 -9.44
C VAL A 56 -9.96 19.19 -8.97
N SER A 57 -9.95 18.05 -9.65
CA SER A 57 -10.77 16.88 -9.28
C SER A 57 -10.44 16.27 -7.93
N GLN A 58 -9.19 16.36 -7.48
CA GLN A 58 -8.75 15.96 -6.14
C GLN A 58 -8.99 17.05 -5.08
N ASN A 59 -9.63 18.17 -5.45
CA ASN A 59 -9.87 19.33 -4.60
C ASN A 59 -8.60 19.86 -3.90
N ARG A 60 -7.44 19.77 -4.58
CA ARG A 60 -6.20 20.30 -4.03
C ARG A 60 -6.33 21.82 -3.86
N PHE A 61 -5.79 22.34 -2.76
CA PHE A 61 -5.89 23.76 -2.40
C PHE A 61 -7.33 24.27 -2.30
N ASN A 62 -8.31 23.39 -2.05
CA ASN A 62 -9.73 23.71 -1.95
C ASN A 62 -10.37 24.32 -3.22
N ILE A 63 -9.70 24.18 -4.37
CA ILE A 63 -10.09 24.83 -5.62
C ILE A 63 -11.47 24.34 -6.10
N LEU A 64 -11.77 23.04 -6.04
CA LEU A 64 -13.06 22.51 -6.50
C LEU A 64 -14.21 22.98 -5.61
N ASN A 65 -14.00 23.04 -4.29
CA ASN A 65 -15.00 23.58 -3.38
C ASN A 65 -15.26 25.07 -3.66
N ASN A 66 -14.22 25.86 -3.93
CA ASN A 66 -14.38 27.27 -4.26
C ASN A 66 -15.10 27.46 -5.61
N LEU A 67 -14.76 26.67 -6.63
CA LEU A 67 -15.48 26.68 -7.92
C LEU A 67 -16.95 26.29 -7.72
N LYS A 68 -17.23 25.24 -6.95
CA LYS A 68 -18.61 24.83 -6.64
C LYS A 68 -19.37 25.88 -5.85
N LYS A 69 -18.75 26.53 -4.86
CA LYS A 69 -19.36 27.62 -4.11
C LYS A 69 -19.76 28.79 -5.01
N ASN A 70 -18.94 29.10 -6.03
CA ASN A 70 -19.21 30.17 -6.98
C ASN A 70 -20.25 29.81 -8.04
N PHE A 71 -20.29 28.56 -8.52
CA PHE A 71 -21.17 28.15 -9.63
C PHE A 71 -22.42 27.34 -9.22
N PHE A 72 -22.41 26.74 -8.04
CA PHE A 72 -23.45 25.87 -7.47
C PHE A 72 -23.62 26.13 -5.96
N PRO A 73 -24.15 27.30 -5.53
CA PRO A 73 -24.15 27.75 -4.14
C PRO A 73 -25.02 26.94 -3.15
N GLN A 74 -25.68 25.87 -3.60
CA GLN A 74 -26.56 25.03 -2.77
C GLN A 74 -26.19 23.56 -2.93
N GLU A 75 -25.07 23.13 -2.36
CA GLU A 75 -24.76 21.72 -2.07
C GLU A 75 -23.49 21.63 -1.21
N THR A 76 -23.62 21.86 0.10
CA THR A 76 -22.52 21.68 1.06
C THR A 76 -22.94 20.78 2.23
N SER A 77 -22.53 19.52 2.17
CA SER A 77 -21.95 18.80 3.32
C SER A 77 -21.29 17.51 2.83
N TYR A 78 -19.97 17.50 2.72
CA TYR A 78 -19.18 16.28 2.62
C TYR A 78 -17.99 16.43 3.57
N ASP A 79 -18.11 15.80 4.74
CA ASP A 79 -16.98 15.55 5.61
C ASP A 79 -16.09 14.46 5.01
N ASP A 80 -14.80 14.72 5.08
CA ASP A 80 -13.70 13.84 4.73
C ASP A 80 -13.70 12.58 5.59
N CYS A 81 -13.48 11.43 4.96
CA CYS A 81 -13.01 10.24 5.67
C CYS A 81 -12.02 9.44 4.82
N GLU A 82 -10.74 9.83 4.93
CA GLU A 82 -9.61 8.91 4.75
C GLU A 82 -8.98 8.59 6.12
N ASN A 83 -8.50 7.34 6.24
CA ASN A 83 -7.73 6.72 7.31
C ASN A 83 -8.47 6.00 8.45
N SER A 84 -8.72 4.70 8.22
CA SER A 84 -8.52 3.70 9.27
C SER A 84 -8.18 2.33 8.67
N ASN A 85 -6.99 1.82 9.00
CA ASN A 85 -6.53 0.45 8.78
C ASN A 85 -7.57 -0.58 9.23
N PRO A 86 -7.91 -1.62 8.45
CA PRO A 86 -8.73 -2.71 8.94
C PRO A 86 -7.88 -3.67 9.79
N LYS A 87 -8.13 -3.67 11.10
CA LYS A 87 -7.78 -4.79 11.98
C LYS A 87 -8.55 -6.04 11.51
N TYR A 88 -7.80 -7.10 11.27
CA TYR A 88 -8.32 -8.45 11.10
C TYR A 88 -8.77 -8.98 12.46
N GLU A 89 -10.05 -9.31 12.59
CA GLU A 89 -10.50 -10.34 13.53
C GLU A 89 -11.30 -11.38 12.77
N SER A 90 -10.75 -12.59 12.78
CA SER A 90 -11.44 -13.84 12.54
C SER A 90 -12.50 -14.03 13.62
N ASN A 91 -13.69 -14.50 13.25
CA ASN A 91 -14.39 -15.51 14.03
C ASN A 91 -15.40 -16.25 13.15
N THR A 92 -15.10 -17.53 12.97
CA THR A 92 -16.07 -18.60 12.74
C THR A 92 -16.73 -18.89 14.08
N GLU A 93 -18.06 -18.88 14.15
CA GLU A 93 -18.83 -19.95 14.77
C GLU A 93 -20.32 -19.81 14.43
N ILE A 94 -20.95 -20.97 14.25
CA ILE A 94 -22.33 -21.18 13.86
C ILE A 94 -23.13 -21.37 15.15
N SER A 95 -24.28 -20.72 15.27
CA SER A 95 -25.38 -21.28 16.05
C SER A 95 -26.73 -20.94 15.43
N THR A 96 -27.52 -21.99 15.31
CA THR A 96 -28.92 -22.05 14.93
C THR A 96 -29.80 -21.60 16.09
N THR A 97 -30.74 -20.70 15.82
CA THR A 97 -32.09 -20.74 16.39
C THR A 97 -33.06 -20.06 15.40
N SER A 98 -34.21 -20.70 15.25
CA SER A 98 -35.44 -20.05 14.78
C SER A 98 -35.74 -18.85 15.64
N ASP A 99 -36.38 -17.82 15.09
CA ASP A 99 -37.71 -17.41 15.54
C ASP A 99 -38.23 -16.31 14.61
N TYR A 100 -39.53 -16.39 14.35
CA TYR A 100 -40.31 -15.42 13.61
C TYR A 100 -40.64 -14.28 14.58
N GLU A 101 -40.11 -13.08 14.37
CA GLU A 101 -40.71 -11.89 14.95
C GLU A 101 -40.77 -10.73 13.96
N THR A 102 -41.89 -10.04 14.13
CA THR A 102 -42.59 -9.09 13.28
C THR A 102 -42.03 -7.66 13.47
N ASP A 103 -42.42 -6.80 12.53
CA ASP A 103 -42.00 -5.41 12.32
C ASP A 103 -41.76 -4.54 13.56
N SER A 104 -40.74 -3.69 13.45
CA SER A 104 -40.79 -2.31 13.95
C SER A 104 -40.05 -1.35 13.00
N ASP A 105 -40.82 -0.34 12.59
CA ASP A 105 -40.55 0.91 11.88
C ASP A 105 -39.12 1.21 11.37
N THR A 106 -38.98 1.13 10.04
CA THR A 106 -38.15 2.07 9.27
C THR A 106 -38.90 2.45 8.00
N GLU A 107 -38.92 3.75 7.66
CA GLU A 107 -39.51 4.30 6.44
C GLU A 107 -39.37 3.34 5.26
N LEU A 108 -40.52 2.89 4.75
CA LEU A 108 -40.65 1.91 3.68
C LEU A 108 -39.79 2.29 2.46
N LYS A 109 -38.59 1.70 2.37
CA LYS A 109 -37.84 1.62 1.11
C LYS A 109 -38.75 0.91 0.11
N LYS A 110 -39.35 1.66 -0.82
CA LYS A 110 -40.18 1.06 -1.89
C LYS A 110 -39.38 -0.04 -2.57
N ASN A 111 -39.86 -1.28 -2.43
CA ASN A 111 -39.29 -2.42 -3.11
C ASN A 111 -39.54 -2.26 -4.61
N ILE A 112 -38.47 -2.37 -5.40
CA ILE A 112 -38.55 -2.47 -6.85
C ILE A 112 -38.61 -3.94 -7.23
N VAL A 113 -39.52 -4.26 -8.15
CA VAL A 113 -39.60 -5.58 -8.79
C VAL A 113 -38.93 -5.45 -10.15
N LEU A 114 -37.98 -6.34 -10.41
CA LEU A 114 -37.12 -6.32 -11.58
C LEU A 114 -37.24 -7.65 -12.30
N ASP A 115 -37.65 -7.63 -13.55
CA ASP A 115 -37.68 -8.83 -14.39
C ASP A 115 -36.29 -9.08 -14.97
N LEU A 116 -35.73 -10.27 -14.76
CA LEU A 116 -34.43 -10.70 -15.27
C LEU A 116 -34.60 -11.95 -16.13
N ASP A 117 -34.18 -11.87 -17.39
CA ASP A 117 -34.15 -13.02 -18.30
C ASP A 117 -32.74 -13.60 -18.30
N ILE A 118 -32.59 -14.83 -17.79
CA ILE A 118 -31.32 -15.54 -17.81
C ILE A 118 -31.31 -16.45 -19.06
N PRO A 119 -30.39 -16.24 -20.03
CA PRO A 119 -30.32 -17.05 -21.24
C PRO A 119 -30.22 -18.56 -20.95
N TYR A 120 -30.79 -19.39 -21.82
CA TYR A 120 -30.84 -20.85 -21.64
C TYR A 120 -29.44 -21.46 -21.44
N ASP A 121 -28.44 -21.04 -22.22
CA ASP A 121 -27.05 -21.51 -22.06
C ASP A 121 -26.46 -21.21 -20.68
N THR A 122 -26.79 -20.06 -20.12
CA THR A 122 -26.36 -19.65 -18.78
C THR A 122 -27.08 -20.45 -17.72
N TYR A 123 -28.39 -20.70 -17.88
CA TYR A 123 -29.17 -21.61 -17.05
C TYR A 123 -28.67 -23.06 -17.12
N PHE A 124 -28.28 -23.54 -18.31
CA PHE A 124 -27.77 -24.89 -18.53
C PHE A 124 -26.53 -25.16 -17.68
N LYS A 125 -25.62 -24.19 -17.56
CA LYS A 125 -24.43 -24.24 -16.68
C LYS A 125 -24.79 -24.35 -15.20
N MET A 126 -26.01 -23.98 -14.83
CA MET A 126 -26.60 -24.02 -13.50
C MET A 126 -27.63 -25.15 -13.34
N LYS A 127 -27.62 -26.19 -14.19
CA LYS A 127 -28.65 -27.24 -14.13
C LYS A 127 -28.84 -27.84 -12.73
N PRO A 128 -30.08 -28.21 -12.35
CA PRO A 128 -30.38 -28.76 -11.04
C PRO A 128 -29.63 -30.06 -10.78
N ILE A 129 -29.12 -30.21 -9.56
CA ILE A 129 -28.51 -31.43 -9.05
C ILE A 129 -29.31 -31.87 -7.83
N ASN A 130 -29.50 -33.19 -7.67
CA ASN A 130 -30.05 -33.74 -6.44
C ASN A 130 -28.97 -33.74 -5.36
N VAL A 131 -29.20 -33.02 -4.27
CA VAL A 131 -28.28 -32.87 -3.14
C VAL A 131 -28.89 -33.56 -1.92
N GLN A 132 -28.17 -34.51 -1.32
CA GLN A 132 -28.54 -35.11 -0.04
C GLN A 132 -28.11 -34.22 1.12
N TYR A 133 -29.04 -33.92 2.02
CA TYR A 133 -28.77 -33.14 3.22
C TYR A 133 -29.23 -33.90 4.47
N GLY A 134 -28.36 -34.03 5.48
CA GLY A 134 -28.65 -34.69 6.77
C GLY A 134 -27.46 -35.45 7.35
N LYS A 135 -27.54 -35.78 8.65
CA LYS A 135 -26.56 -36.60 9.39
C LYS A 135 -27.25 -37.87 9.90
N GLY A 136 -26.63 -39.04 9.75
CA GLY A 136 -27.22 -40.34 10.14
C GLY A 136 -28.40 -40.78 9.26
N ASN A 137 -29.41 -41.42 9.85
CA ASN A 137 -30.57 -42.00 9.13
C ASN A 137 -31.62 -40.97 8.68
N LYS A 138 -31.45 -39.67 8.98
CA LYS A 138 -32.34 -38.58 8.53
C LYS A 138 -31.74 -37.85 7.32
N LYS A 139 -31.53 -38.54 6.21
CA LYS A 139 -31.11 -37.93 4.94
C LYS A 139 -32.35 -37.51 4.13
N ARG A 140 -32.44 -36.23 3.78
CA ARG A 140 -33.48 -35.70 2.88
C ARG A 140 -32.84 -35.33 1.55
N ASN A 141 -33.47 -35.74 0.45
CA ASN A 141 -33.07 -35.36 -0.90
C ASN A 141 -33.70 -34.00 -1.25
N TYR A 142 -32.88 -33.05 -1.67
CA TYR A 142 -33.35 -31.76 -2.19
C TYR A 142 -32.85 -31.59 -3.62
N SER A 143 -33.72 -31.13 -4.51
CA SER A 143 -33.26 -30.62 -5.81
C SER A 143 -32.76 -29.19 -5.61
N GLY A 144 -31.51 -28.92 -5.97
CA GLY A 144 -30.89 -27.61 -5.82
C GLY A 144 -30.02 -27.27 -7.03
N ILE A 145 -29.78 -25.97 -7.23
CA ILE A 145 -28.86 -25.52 -8.28
C ILE A 145 -27.40 -25.84 -7.88
N LYS A 146 -26.56 -26.23 -8.85
CA LYS A 146 -25.14 -26.58 -8.65
C LYS A 146 -24.40 -25.59 -7.75
N PRO A 147 -24.02 -25.97 -6.50
CA PRO A 147 -23.36 -25.06 -5.58
C PRO A 147 -22.04 -24.50 -6.13
N GLY A 148 -21.77 -23.22 -5.86
CA GLY A 148 -20.51 -22.57 -6.26
C GLY A 148 -20.43 -22.16 -7.74
N THR A 149 -21.52 -22.26 -8.51
CA THR A 149 -21.57 -21.82 -9.92
C THR A 149 -22.64 -20.75 -10.15
N TRP A 150 -23.85 -20.95 -9.60
CA TRP A 150 -24.99 -20.11 -9.96
C TRP A 150 -24.99 -18.68 -9.41
N THR A 151 -24.38 -18.48 -8.25
CA THR A 151 -24.40 -17.20 -7.56
C THR A 151 -23.74 -16.10 -8.39
N ASP A 152 -22.67 -16.43 -9.10
CA ASP A 152 -21.92 -15.47 -9.91
C ASP A 152 -22.61 -15.22 -11.24
N LEU A 153 -23.14 -16.26 -11.90
CA LEU A 153 -23.88 -16.14 -13.15
C LEU A 153 -25.15 -15.28 -13.00
N ILE A 154 -25.97 -15.51 -11.96
CA ILE A 154 -27.15 -14.67 -11.70
C ILE A 154 -26.73 -13.22 -11.40
N PHE A 155 -25.60 -13.03 -10.70
CA PHE A 155 -25.14 -11.69 -10.37
C PHE A 155 -24.67 -10.90 -11.59
N GLU A 156 -23.93 -11.54 -12.48
CA GLU A 156 -23.43 -10.91 -13.70
C GLU A 156 -24.60 -10.42 -14.57
N GLU A 157 -25.62 -11.26 -14.78
CA GLU A 157 -26.81 -10.86 -15.54
C GLU A 157 -27.59 -9.74 -14.85
N MET A 158 -27.75 -9.82 -13.53
CA MET A 158 -28.39 -8.75 -12.75
C MET A 158 -27.60 -7.43 -12.82
N TYR A 159 -26.27 -7.48 -12.76
CA TYR A 159 -25.44 -6.27 -12.85
C TYR A 159 -25.44 -5.68 -14.26
N LYS A 160 -25.39 -6.51 -15.31
CA LYS A 160 -25.50 -6.07 -16.71
C LYS A 160 -26.80 -5.29 -16.93
N LYS A 161 -27.93 -5.79 -16.41
CA LYS A 161 -29.25 -5.18 -16.61
C LYS A 161 -29.50 -3.95 -15.72
N PHE A 162 -29.09 -3.98 -14.46
CA PHE A 162 -29.52 -2.97 -13.47
C PHE A 162 -28.39 -2.08 -12.91
N LYS A 163 -27.12 -2.46 -13.11
CA LYS A 163 -25.92 -1.72 -12.64
C LYS A 163 -25.93 -1.31 -11.16
N LEU A 164 -26.61 -2.08 -10.31
CA LEU A 164 -26.73 -1.74 -8.89
C LEU A 164 -25.37 -1.87 -8.17
N PRO A 165 -25.06 -0.95 -7.24
CA PRO A 165 -23.78 -0.97 -6.51
C PRO A 165 -23.67 -2.10 -5.47
N CYS A 166 -24.73 -2.89 -5.28
CA CYS A 166 -24.84 -3.87 -4.21
C CYS A 166 -23.93 -5.09 -4.36
N SER A 167 -23.16 -5.38 -3.31
CA SER A 167 -22.37 -6.58 -3.15
C SER A 167 -23.20 -7.73 -2.56
N PHE A 168 -24.26 -8.13 -3.27
CA PHE A 168 -25.16 -9.20 -2.82
C PHE A 168 -24.41 -10.52 -2.60
N ILE A 169 -24.59 -11.11 -1.42
CA ILE A 169 -24.21 -12.49 -1.09
C ILE A 169 -25.49 -13.31 -1.13
N PHE A 170 -25.54 -14.26 -2.06
CA PHE A 170 -26.62 -15.23 -2.14
C PHE A 170 -26.49 -16.28 -1.03
N LYS A 171 -27.54 -16.43 -0.22
CA LYS A 171 -27.52 -17.30 0.97
C LYS A 171 -28.32 -18.58 0.80
N ARG A 172 -29.44 -18.53 0.06
CA ARG A 172 -30.37 -19.66 -0.06
C ARG A 172 -30.91 -19.76 -1.48
N CYS A 173 -31.05 -20.97 -1.96
CA CYS A 173 -31.71 -21.32 -3.21
C CYS A 173 -32.56 -22.57 -2.96
N LYS A 174 -33.84 -22.53 -3.33
CA LYS A 174 -34.78 -23.65 -3.23
C LYS A 174 -35.45 -23.86 -4.57
N MET A 175 -35.53 -25.11 -4.99
CA MET A 175 -36.26 -25.49 -6.20
C MET A 175 -37.46 -26.34 -5.84
N TYR A 176 -38.54 -26.17 -6.60
CA TYR A 176 -39.75 -26.96 -6.49
C TYR A 176 -40.11 -27.50 -7.88
N PRO A 177 -39.47 -28.59 -8.34
CA PRO A 177 -39.64 -29.10 -9.70
C PRO A 177 -41.07 -29.55 -10.03
N THR A 178 -41.83 -29.92 -9.00
CA THR A 178 -43.19 -30.46 -9.09
C THR A 178 -44.28 -29.46 -8.68
N SER A 179 -43.93 -28.19 -8.45
CA SER A 179 -44.88 -27.15 -8.07
C SER A 179 -45.34 -26.37 -9.29
N ASP A 180 -46.66 -26.22 -9.44
CA ASP A 180 -47.26 -25.45 -10.53
C ASP A 180 -47.15 -23.93 -10.33
N SER A 181 -46.81 -23.47 -9.12
CA SER A 181 -46.85 -22.06 -8.75
C SER A 181 -45.48 -21.39 -8.56
N THR A 182 -44.43 -22.12 -8.20
CA THR A 182 -43.08 -21.54 -8.12
C THR A 182 -41.99 -22.56 -8.34
N PHE A 183 -41.32 -22.52 -9.49
CA PHE A 183 -40.18 -23.36 -9.82
C PHE A 183 -38.91 -23.09 -8.99
N LEU A 184 -38.54 -21.83 -8.79
CA LEU A 184 -37.27 -21.44 -8.15
C LEU A 184 -37.48 -20.28 -7.17
N LYS A 185 -36.82 -20.34 -6.00
CA LYS A 185 -36.71 -19.22 -5.06
C LYS A 185 -35.25 -19.00 -4.66
N ILE A 186 -34.77 -17.77 -4.78
CA ILE A 186 -33.43 -17.35 -4.36
C ILE A 186 -33.52 -16.23 -3.32
N PHE A 187 -32.57 -16.21 -2.41
CA PHE A 187 -32.43 -15.17 -1.40
C PHE A 187 -31.00 -14.71 -1.27
N GLY A 188 -30.80 -13.40 -1.20
CA GLY A 188 -29.51 -12.76 -0.99
C GLY A 188 -29.58 -11.58 -0.03
N LYS A 189 -28.42 -11.18 0.50
CA LYS A 189 -28.28 -9.98 1.32
C LYS A 189 -27.03 -9.21 0.89
N CYS A 190 -27.13 -7.89 0.76
CA CYS A 190 -25.96 -7.05 0.49
C CYS A 190 -24.98 -7.10 1.68
N LYS A 191 -23.70 -7.36 1.42
CA LYS A 191 -22.65 -7.41 2.46
C LYS A 191 -22.34 -6.04 3.04
N ASP A 192 -22.50 -4.99 2.24
CA ASP A 192 -22.17 -3.63 2.63
C ASP A 192 -22.90 -3.20 3.90
N LYS A 193 -22.16 -2.68 4.88
CA LYS A 193 -22.73 -2.26 6.18
C LYS A 193 -23.75 -1.12 6.03
N ASN A 194 -23.58 -0.25 5.03
CA ASN A 194 -24.47 0.88 4.80
C ASN A 194 -25.75 0.49 4.05
N CYS A 195 -25.74 -0.65 3.35
CA CYS A 195 -26.86 -1.10 2.54
C CYS A 195 -27.69 -2.20 3.22
N GLN A 196 -27.05 -3.33 3.57
CA GLN A 196 -27.66 -4.52 4.16
C GLN A 196 -28.98 -5.00 3.51
N SER A 197 -29.28 -4.57 2.29
CA SER A 197 -30.58 -4.80 1.65
C SER A 197 -30.79 -6.29 1.35
N ASN A 198 -31.99 -6.78 1.63
CA ASN A 198 -32.42 -8.13 1.30
C ASN A 198 -32.87 -8.20 -0.16
N MET A 199 -32.59 -9.32 -0.81
CA MET A 199 -33.02 -9.61 -2.16
C MET A 199 -33.75 -10.94 -2.20
N TYR A 200 -34.91 -10.94 -2.85
CA TYR A 200 -35.72 -12.13 -3.08
C TYR A 200 -35.91 -12.29 -4.57
N GLY A 201 -35.58 -13.45 -5.12
CA GLY A 201 -35.86 -13.77 -6.52
C GLY A 201 -36.74 -14.99 -6.61
N PHE A 202 -37.68 -15.01 -7.55
CA PHE A 202 -38.50 -16.20 -7.83
C PHE A 202 -38.77 -16.36 -9.33
N ALA A 203 -38.87 -17.61 -9.76
CA ALA A 203 -39.30 -17.97 -11.11
C ALA A 203 -40.49 -18.92 -11.01
N ASP A 204 -41.56 -18.60 -11.72
CA ASP A 204 -42.82 -19.34 -11.63
C ASP A 204 -42.72 -20.68 -12.37
N LYS A 205 -42.13 -20.68 -13.57
CA LYS A 205 -42.01 -21.85 -14.44
C LYS A 205 -40.55 -22.21 -14.73
N LYS A 206 -40.31 -23.50 -14.99
CA LYS A 206 -39.07 -23.98 -15.57
C LYS A 206 -38.97 -23.51 -17.03
N PRO A 207 -37.79 -23.04 -17.50
CA PRO A 207 -37.62 -22.70 -18.91
C PRO A 207 -37.70 -23.94 -19.79
N LEU A 208 -38.35 -23.82 -20.94
CA LEU A 208 -38.25 -24.81 -22.01
C LEU A 208 -36.85 -24.75 -22.66
N GLU A 209 -36.55 -25.73 -23.51
CA GLU A 209 -35.30 -25.71 -24.28
C GLU A 209 -35.25 -24.44 -25.14
N ASP A 210 -34.08 -23.80 -25.17
CA ASP A 210 -33.82 -22.49 -25.80
C ASP A 210 -34.61 -21.28 -25.28
N GLU A 211 -35.44 -21.45 -24.24
CA GLU A 211 -36.13 -20.32 -23.60
C GLU A 211 -35.35 -19.77 -22.38
N PRO A 212 -35.38 -18.45 -22.14
CA PRO A 212 -34.74 -17.88 -20.96
C PRO A 212 -35.50 -18.24 -19.68
N LEU A 213 -34.75 -18.42 -18.58
CA LEU A 213 -35.33 -18.48 -17.24
C LEU A 213 -35.77 -17.07 -16.83
N LYS A 214 -37.10 -16.86 -16.76
CA LYS A 214 -37.71 -15.61 -16.31
C LYS A 214 -37.69 -15.52 -14.78
N LEU A 215 -36.82 -14.69 -14.24
CA LEU A 215 -36.62 -14.50 -12.80
C LEU A 215 -37.10 -13.11 -12.38
N LYS A 216 -38.08 -13.05 -11.49
CA LYS A 216 -38.53 -11.81 -10.84
C LYS A 216 -37.71 -11.54 -9.60
N ILE A 217 -37.02 -10.41 -9.54
CA ILE A 217 -36.16 -10.00 -8.42
C ILE A 217 -36.81 -8.82 -7.69
N CYS A 218 -37.14 -9.02 -6.42
CA CYS A 218 -37.60 -7.99 -5.50
C CYS A 218 -36.44 -7.52 -4.62
N ILE A 219 -36.13 -6.23 -4.68
CA ILE A 219 -35.10 -5.58 -3.86
C ILE A 219 -35.53 -4.18 -3.43
N PRO A 220 -35.07 -3.69 -2.27
CA PRO A 220 -35.14 -2.27 -1.95
C PRO A 220 -34.37 -1.44 -2.97
N ASN A 221 -34.93 -0.29 -3.39
CA ASN A 221 -34.19 0.65 -4.24
C ASN A 221 -32.95 1.17 -3.49
N SER A 222 -31.78 0.72 -3.92
CA SER A 222 -30.49 0.94 -3.26
C SER A 222 -29.51 1.73 -4.14
N ALA A 223 -29.96 2.26 -5.28
CA ALA A 223 -29.12 3.00 -6.23
C ALA A 223 -28.43 4.22 -5.59
N ASN A 224 -29.13 4.90 -4.67
CA ASN A 224 -28.63 6.09 -3.98
C ASN A 224 -27.82 5.78 -2.70
N ILE A 225 -27.72 4.51 -2.29
CA ILE A 225 -26.98 4.13 -1.09
C ILE A 225 -25.48 4.09 -1.39
N LYS A 226 -24.70 4.87 -0.64
CA LYS A 226 -23.23 4.87 -0.74
C LYS A 226 -22.66 3.60 -0.13
N HIS A 227 -22.24 2.69 -1.02
CA HIS A 227 -21.48 1.49 -0.66
C HIS A 227 -20.01 1.84 -0.45
N ALA A 228 -19.35 1.15 0.48
CA ALA A 228 -17.93 1.32 0.72
C ALA A 228 -17.11 0.84 -0.50
N SER A 229 -16.01 1.54 -0.80
CA SER A 229 -15.16 1.23 -1.97
C SER A 229 -14.57 -0.19 -1.96
N ASN A 230 -14.36 -0.73 -0.75
CA ASN A 230 -13.86 -2.08 -0.49
C ASN A 230 -14.96 -3.16 -0.43
N SER A 231 -16.24 -2.78 -0.57
CA SER A 231 -17.38 -3.69 -0.52
C SER A 231 -17.51 -4.47 -1.82
N LYS A 232 -16.71 -5.54 -1.95
CA LYS A 232 -16.67 -6.43 -3.11
C LYS A 232 -17.32 -7.77 -2.81
N ARG A 233 -17.84 -8.42 -3.86
CA ARG A 233 -18.30 -9.81 -3.77
C ARG A 233 -17.11 -10.74 -3.53
N PRO A 234 -17.30 -11.82 -2.76
CA PRO A 234 -16.27 -12.84 -2.64
C PRO A 234 -16.05 -13.53 -3.99
N LEU A 235 -14.79 -13.76 -4.37
CA LEU A 235 -14.44 -14.64 -5.48
C LEU A 235 -14.37 -16.08 -4.97
N GLY A 236 -15.42 -16.85 -5.23
CA GLY A 236 -15.57 -18.23 -4.75
C GLY A 236 -15.86 -19.23 -5.86
N GLY A 237 -16.07 -20.49 -5.47
CA GLY A 237 -16.61 -21.53 -6.33
C GLY A 237 -15.81 -21.82 -7.59
N GLU A 238 -16.53 -22.09 -8.68
CA GLU A 238 -15.95 -22.43 -9.97
C GLU A 238 -15.29 -21.23 -10.64
N LEU A 239 -15.87 -20.03 -10.50
CA LEU A 239 -15.31 -18.79 -11.05
C LEU A 239 -13.89 -18.53 -10.51
N ARG A 240 -13.63 -18.82 -9.23
CA ARG A 240 -12.29 -18.72 -8.65
C ARG A 240 -11.28 -19.63 -9.34
N LYS A 241 -11.69 -20.82 -9.79
CA LYS A 241 -10.79 -21.75 -10.49
C LYS A 241 -10.51 -21.28 -11.92
N VAL A 242 -11.55 -20.81 -12.62
CA VAL A 242 -11.42 -20.26 -13.98
C VAL A 242 -10.47 -19.06 -13.97
N ILE A 243 -10.74 -18.07 -13.10
CA ILE A 243 -9.87 -16.91 -12.92
C ILE A 243 -8.46 -17.33 -12.48
N GLY A 244 -8.34 -18.29 -11.55
CA GLY A 244 -7.04 -18.79 -11.09
C GLY A 244 -6.21 -19.45 -12.20
N LYS A 245 -6.86 -20.11 -13.16
CA LYS A 245 -6.24 -20.70 -14.36
C LYS A 245 -5.78 -19.63 -15.33
N GLU A 246 -6.65 -18.70 -15.69
CA GLU A 246 -6.32 -17.58 -16.59
C GLU A 246 -5.16 -16.74 -16.05
N LEU A 247 -5.16 -16.48 -14.74
CA LEU A 247 -4.09 -15.77 -14.05
C LEU A 247 -2.74 -16.49 -14.07
N GLN A 248 -2.63 -17.76 -14.48
CA GLN A 248 -1.30 -18.37 -14.65
C GLN A 248 -0.49 -17.65 -15.74
N ASN A 249 -1.15 -17.13 -16.77
CA ASN A 249 -0.54 -16.50 -17.94
C ASN A 249 -0.59 -14.96 -17.92
N THR A 250 -1.14 -14.35 -16.87
CA THR A 250 -1.24 -12.89 -16.74
C THR A 250 -1.08 -12.45 -15.28
N GLU A 251 -1.11 -11.13 -15.05
CA GLU A 251 -1.06 -10.53 -13.73
C GLU A 251 -2.44 -10.08 -13.24
N GLY A 252 -2.65 -10.13 -11.92
CA GLY A 252 -3.93 -9.74 -11.32
C GLY A 252 -4.32 -8.29 -11.60
N TYR A 253 -3.35 -7.39 -11.71
CA TYR A 253 -3.62 -5.98 -12.05
C TYR A 253 -4.10 -5.82 -13.50
N LEU A 254 -3.47 -6.52 -14.46
CA LEU A 254 -3.85 -6.47 -15.88
C LEU A 254 -5.26 -7.03 -16.09
N MET A 255 -5.56 -8.20 -15.53
CA MET A 255 -6.90 -8.77 -15.58
C MET A 255 -7.96 -7.86 -14.96
N ARG A 256 -7.63 -7.21 -13.82
CA ARG A 256 -8.55 -6.25 -13.21
C ARG A 256 -8.81 -5.06 -14.12
N LYS A 257 -7.79 -4.54 -14.80
CA LYS A 257 -7.91 -3.45 -15.78
C LYS A 257 -8.81 -3.86 -16.95
N GLU A 258 -8.65 -5.08 -17.48
CA GLU A 258 -9.51 -5.62 -18.53
C GLU A 258 -10.97 -5.78 -18.07
N LEU A 259 -11.20 -6.30 -16.86
CA LEU A 259 -12.55 -6.42 -16.30
C LEU A 259 -13.20 -5.05 -16.15
N VAL A 260 -12.47 -4.06 -15.63
CA VAL A 260 -12.94 -2.67 -15.54
C VAL A 260 -13.33 -2.14 -16.93
N ALA A 261 -12.45 -2.29 -17.92
CA ALA A 261 -12.71 -1.82 -19.28
C ALA A 261 -13.94 -2.49 -19.92
N LYS A 262 -14.20 -3.76 -19.61
CA LYS A 262 -15.36 -4.52 -20.14
C LYS A 262 -16.67 -4.20 -19.43
N THR A 263 -16.62 -3.80 -18.16
CA THR A 263 -17.82 -3.79 -17.28
C THR A 263 -18.30 -2.41 -16.87
N MET A 264 -17.51 -1.35 -17.05
CA MET A 264 -17.90 0.00 -16.68
C MET A 264 -17.52 1.05 -17.72
N ALA A 265 -18.40 2.04 -17.90
CA ALA A 265 -18.09 3.25 -18.64
C ALA A 265 -17.29 4.24 -17.78
N PHE A 266 -16.65 5.22 -18.42
CA PHE A 266 -15.89 6.24 -17.72
C PHE A 266 -16.78 7.03 -16.74
N GLY A 267 -16.31 7.18 -15.50
CA GLY A 267 -17.05 7.87 -14.42
C GLY A 267 -18.07 7.02 -13.66
N GLU A 268 -18.31 5.76 -14.07
CA GLU A 268 -19.13 4.82 -13.31
C GLU A 268 -18.36 4.24 -12.10
N LYS A 269 -19.10 3.77 -11.09
CA LYS A 269 -18.50 3.11 -9.92
C LYS A 269 -18.01 1.72 -10.31
N ILE A 270 -16.83 1.34 -9.82
CA ILE A 270 -16.25 0.02 -10.07
C ILE A 270 -17.22 -1.06 -9.56
N PRO A 271 -17.66 -2.00 -10.42
CA PRO A 271 -18.60 -3.05 -10.04
C PRO A 271 -18.13 -3.87 -8.83
N PRO A 272 -19.05 -4.41 -8.03
CA PRO A 272 -18.70 -5.24 -6.87
C PRO A 272 -18.12 -6.61 -7.26
N HIS A 273 -18.32 -7.08 -8.49
CA HIS A 273 -17.71 -8.30 -9.03
C HIS A 273 -16.33 -8.06 -9.68
N VAL A 274 -15.84 -6.81 -9.71
CA VAL A 274 -14.43 -6.52 -10.00
C VAL A 274 -13.62 -6.64 -8.71
N TYR A 275 -12.86 -7.73 -8.61
CA TYR A 275 -12.13 -8.11 -7.40
C TYR A 275 -10.87 -7.25 -7.15
N SER A 276 -10.38 -7.25 -5.91
CA SER A 276 -9.10 -6.62 -5.57
C SER A 276 -7.92 -7.48 -6.05
N THR A 277 -6.78 -6.83 -6.29
CA THR A 277 -5.55 -7.51 -6.74
C THR A 277 -5.09 -8.59 -5.76
N GLU A 278 -5.30 -8.39 -4.46
CA GLU A 278 -4.97 -9.39 -3.43
C GLU A 278 -5.78 -10.68 -3.57
N VAL A 279 -7.09 -10.55 -3.83
CA VAL A 279 -7.99 -11.69 -4.04
C VAL A 279 -7.60 -12.45 -5.30
N LEU A 280 -7.27 -11.74 -6.38
CA LEU A 280 -6.78 -12.32 -7.63
C LEU A 280 -5.45 -13.05 -7.42
N ARG A 281 -4.48 -12.43 -6.72
CA ARG A 281 -3.19 -13.06 -6.40
C ARG A 281 -3.38 -14.34 -5.60
N LYS A 282 -4.31 -14.35 -4.63
CA LYS A 282 -4.62 -15.56 -3.85
C LYS A 282 -5.37 -16.61 -4.68
N ALA A 283 -6.18 -16.22 -5.66
CA ALA A 283 -6.80 -17.17 -6.59
C ALA A 283 -5.76 -17.84 -7.50
N LYS A 284 -4.81 -17.06 -8.05
CA LYS A 284 -3.65 -17.55 -8.81
C LYS A 284 -2.82 -18.54 -7.99
N GLN A 285 -2.49 -18.17 -6.75
CA GLN A 285 -1.75 -19.03 -5.82
C GLN A 285 -2.51 -20.34 -5.56
N ASN A 286 -3.76 -20.28 -5.12
CA ASN A 286 -4.53 -21.49 -4.79
C ASN A 286 -4.70 -22.44 -5.99
N TYR A 287 -4.83 -21.90 -7.21
CA TYR A 287 -4.87 -22.73 -8.41
C TYR A 287 -3.54 -23.45 -8.63
N ARG A 288 -2.42 -22.73 -8.50
CA ARG A 288 -1.07 -23.28 -8.65
C ARG A 288 -0.78 -24.35 -7.59
N ASP A 289 -1.05 -24.04 -6.33
CA ASP A 289 -0.85 -24.97 -5.21
C ASP A 289 -1.63 -26.26 -5.45
N LYS A 290 -2.90 -26.15 -5.85
CA LYS A 290 -3.73 -27.30 -6.19
C LYS A 290 -3.20 -28.10 -7.40
N SER A 291 -2.74 -27.42 -8.45
CA SER A 291 -2.17 -28.11 -9.63
C SER A 291 -0.87 -28.84 -9.33
N LEU A 292 -0.13 -28.41 -8.30
CA LEU A 292 1.12 -29.01 -7.85
C LEU A 292 0.92 -30.01 -6.70
N GLY A 293 -0.32 -30.21 -6.21
CA GLY A 293 -0.60 -31.10 -5.07
C GLY A 293 -0.07 -30.58 -3.73
N ILE A 294 0.14 -29.27 -3.60
CA ILE A 294 0.66 -28.65 -2.36
C ILE A 294 -0.49 -28.51 -1.35
N GLU A 295 -0.53 -29.41 -0.36
CA GLU A 295 -1.59 -29.44 0.66
C GLU A 295 -1.19 -28.76 1.98
N LEU A 296 0.09 -28.83 2.34
CA LEU A 296 0.66 -28.17 3.51
C LEU A 296 1.87 -27.34 3.07
N THR A 297 1.76 -26.02 3.21
CA THR A 297 2.90 -25.12 2.98
C THR A 297 3.59 -24.88 4.31
N ASP A 298 4.57 -25.72 4.66
CA ASP A 298 5.54 -25.38 5.69
C ASP A 298 6.65 -24.51 5.06
N PRO A 299 6.69 -23.19 5.33
CA PRO A 299 7.65 -22.30 4.70
C PRO A 299 9.11 -22.68 5.00
N ILE A 300 9.38 -23.28 6.16
CA ILE A 300 10.75 -23.64 6.55
C ILE A 300 11.22 -24.84 5.74
N ASN A 301 10.40 -25.90 5.68
CA ASN A 301 10.72 -27.06 4.86
C ASN A 301 10.80 -26.71 3.37
N SER A 302 9.92 -25.83 2.87
CA SER A 302 10.05 -25.31 1.50
C SER A 302 11.36 -24.55 1.28
N LEU A 303 11.83 -23.73 2.22
CA LEU A 303 13.12 -23.05 2.11
C LEU A 303 14.28 -24.03 2.11
N ILE A 304 14.20 -25.10 2.92
CA ILE A 304 15.20 -26.17 2.95
C ILE A 304 15.26 -26.86 1.58
N GLU A 305 14.13 -27.21 0.98
CA GLU A 305 14.10 -27.78 -0.38
C GLU A 305 14.70 -26.81 -1.41
N LEU A 306 14.28 -25.54 -1.40
CA LEU A 306 14.78 -24.53 -2.33
C LEU A 306 16.29 -24.30 -2.19
N LYS A 307 16.86 -24.48 -0.99
CA LYS A 307 18.29 -24.35 -0.77
C LYS A 307 19.12 -25.38 -1.55
N TYR A 308 18.56 -26.57 -1.80
CA TYR A 308 19.26 -27.68 -2.46
C TYR A 308 18.78 -27.98 -3.88
N LEU A 309 17.62 -27.46 -4.29
CA LEU A 309 17.03 -27.71 -5.60
C LEU A 309 17.23 -26.55 -6.58
N MET A 310 17.39 -26.89 -7.86
CA MET A 310 17.40 -25.91 -8.94
C MET A 310 16.03 -25.22 -9.08
N PRO A 311 15.98 -23.92 -9.44
CA PRO A 311 17.09 -23.05 -9.83
C PRO A 311 17.77 -22.30 -8.66
N TYR A 312 17.39 -22.56 -7.41
CA TYR A 312 17.80 -21.74 -6.26
C TYR A 312 18.97 -22.33 -5.46
N ALA A 313 19.45 -23.52 -5.84
CA ALA A 313 20.61 -24.16 -5.24
C ALA A 313 21.80 -23.19 -5.19
N GLY A 314 22.43 -23.08 -4.01
CA GLY A 314 23.53 -22.15 -3.77
C GLY A 314 23.12 -20.68 -3.55
N SER A 315 21.84 -20.34 -3.61
CA SER A 315 21.35 -18.97 -3.33
C SER A 315 20.89 -18.75 -1.89
N ILE A 316 20.60 -19.83 -1.14
CA ILE A 316 20.16 -19.76 0.26
C ILE A 316 21.28 -20.32 1.16
N HIS A 317 21.80 -19.48 2.04
CA HIS A 317 23.02 -19.79 2.79
C HIS A 317 22.71 -20.25 4.22
N LEU A 318 21.75 -19.60 4.87
CA LEU A 318 21.33 -19.92 6.24
C LEU A 318 19.81 -20.01 6.31
N ILE A 319 19.32 -21.00 7.07
CA ILE A 319 17.92 -21.10 7.50
C ILE A 319 17.93 -21.43 8.99
N SER A 320 17.30 -20.59 9.80
CA SER A 320 17.01 -20.83 11.20
C SER A 320 15.50 -20.73 11.40
N ALA A 321 14.92 -21.64 12.19
CA ALA A 321 13.48 -21.70 12.41
C ALA A 321 13.02 -20.90 13.65
N ASP A 322 13.87 -20.80 14.68
CA ASP A 322 13.55 -20.10 15.94
C ASP A 322 14.80 -19.44 16.57
N PRO A 323 14.97 -18.11 16.46
CA PRO A 323 14.18 -17.17 15.66
C PRO A 323 14.28 -17.46 14.15
N LEU A 324 13.28 -17.05 13.35
CA LEU A 324 13.40 -17.13 11.90
C LEU A 324 14.52 -16.21 11.43
N ILE A 325 15.53 -16.80 10.80
CA ILE A 325 16.60 -16.07 10.11
C ILE A 325 16.89 -16.79 8.79
N VAL A 326 16.88 -16.06 7.68
CA VAL A 326 17.22 -16.59 6.36
C VAL A 326 18.22 -15.65 5.70
N HIS A 327 19.40 -16.15 5.37
CA HIS A 327 20.39 -15.42 4.58
C HIS A 327 20.33 -15.92 3.15
N TYR A 328 20.22 -15.02 2.17
CA TYR A 328 20.18 -15.41 0.78
C TYR A 328 20.82 -14.35 -0.12
N TRP A 329 21.49 -14.84 -1.15
CA TRP A 329 22.02 -14.12 -2.30
C TRP A 329 22.44 -15.14 -3.35
N SER A 330 22.23 -14.85 -4.63
CA SER A 330 22.65 -15.72 -5.71
C SER A 330 24.13 -15.54 -6.07
N PRO A 331 24.78 -16.53 -6.70
CA PRO A 331 26.12 -16.38 -7.25
C PRO A 331 26.25 -15.18 -8.21
N GLU A 332 25.21 -14.93 -9.03
CA GLU A 332 25.18 -13.82 -9.97
C GLU A 332 25.14 -12.46 -9.25
N GLN A 333 24.38 -12.35 -8.15
CA GLN A 333 24.38 -11.13 -7.33
C GLN A 333 25.76 -10.81 -6.77
N LEU A 334 26.49 -11.83 -6.33
CA LEU A 334 27.85 -11.68 -5.83
C LEU A 334 28.82 -11.24 -6.96
N LEU A 335 28.72 -11.85 -8.14
CA LEU A 335 29.51 -11.47 -9.31
C LEU A 335 29.26 -10.01 -9.71
N VAL A 336 27.99 -9.60 -9.82
CA VAL A 336 27.61 -8.22 -10.15
C VAL A 336 28.17 -7.23 -9.14
N PHE A 337 28.09 -7.54 -7.85
CA PHE A 337 28.67 -6.70 -6.80
C PHE A 337 30.19 -6.59 -6.91
N ASN A 338 30.88 -7.72 -7.10
CA ASN A 338 32.33 -7.75 -7.17
C ASN A 338 32.88 -7.02 -8.41
N GLU A 339 32.26 -7.20 -9.57
CA GLU A 339 32.65 -6.49 -10.79
C GLU A 339 32.37 -4.99 -10.68
N SER A 340 31.23 -4.60 -10.13
CA SER A 340 30.91 -3.18 -9.92
C SER A 340 31.85 -2.51 -8.92
N SER A 341 32.32 -3.24 -7.91
CA SER A 341 33.23 -2.72 -6.89
C SER A 341 34.68 -2.57 -7.38
N LYS A 342 35.08 -3.27 -8.45
CA LYS A 342 36.40 -3.09 -9.08
C LYS A 342 36.50 -1.81 -9.91
N SER A 343 35.38 -1.36 -10.48
CA SER A 343 35.35 -0.19 -11.34
C SER A 343 35.48 1.10 -10.53
N LYS A 344 36.69 1.65 -10.47
CA LYS A 344 36.97 2.96 -9.85
C LYS A 344 36.24 4.14 -10.52
N VAL A 345 35.69 3.92 -11.71
CA VAL A 345 35.01 4.96 -12.51
C VAL A 345 33.60 5.24 -11.99
N ASN A 346 32.96 4.24 -11.39
CA ASN A 346 31.61 4.37 -10.88
C ASN A 346 31.68 4.45 -9.36
N ASN A 347 31.15 5.53 -8.78
CA ASN A 347 31.00 5.69 -7.33
C ASN A 347 30.09 4.59 -6.76
N CYS A 348 30.65 3.40 -6.57
CA CYS A 348 29.97 2.20 -6.12
C CYS A 348 29.62 2.37 -4.64
N ARG A 349 28.32 2.45 -4.36
CA ARG A 349 27.76 2.58 -3.03
C ARG A 349 26.96 1.34 -2.69
N LEU A 350 27.14 0.84 -1.47
CA LEU A 350 26.32 -0.22 -0.91
C LEU A 350 25.32 0.38 0.08
N CYS A 351 24.05 0.42 -0.28
CA CYS A 351 22.98 0.89 0.61
C CYS A 351 22.41 -0.29 1.40
N ILE A 352 22.38 -0.22 2.72
CA ILE A 352 21.83 -1.27 3.59
C ILE A 352 20.67 -0.71 4.39
N ASP A 353 19.49 -1.29 4.18
CA ASP A 353 18.24 -0.89 4.84
C ASP A 353 17.45 -2.10 5.34
N ALA A 354 16.54 -1.87 6.28
CA ALA A 354 15.66 -2.85 6.88
C ALA A 354 14.20 -2.37 6.85
N THR A 355 13.32 -3.19 6.26
CA THR A 355 11.88 -2.88 6.22
C THR A 355 11.05 -3.97 6.91
N GLY A 356 10.15 -3.51 7.78
CA GLY A 356 9.13 -4.35 8.39
C GLY A 356 7.88 -4.40 7.53
N GLN A 357 7.02 -5.40 7.74
CA GLN A 357 5.67 -5.56 7.14
C GLN A 357 5.58 -6.30 5.79
N LEU A 358 6.71 -6.67 5.17
CA LEU A 358 6.67 -7.46 3.94
C LEU A 358 6.30 -8.93 4.18
N VAL A 359 6.64 -9.46 5.35
CA VAL A 359 6.48 -10.89 5.68
C VAL A 359 5.42 -11.07 6.77
N LYS A 360 4.51 -12.03 6.54
CA LYS A 360 3.51 -12.41 7.53
C LYS A 360 4.16 -13.20 8.65
N LYS A 361 3.70 -12.99 9.88
CA LYS A 361 4.09 -13.80 11.03
C LYS A 361 3.76 -15.27 10.77
N MET A 362 4.70 -16.15 11.07
CA MET A 362 4.53 -17.60 10.93
C MET A 362 3.92 -18.19 12.20
N ASN A 363 3.19 -19.29 12.07
CA ASN A 363 2.76 -20.06 13.23
C ASN A 363 3.93 -20.98 13.65
N ARG A 364 4.34 -20.92 14.91
CA ARG A 364 5.44 -21.72 15.49
C ARG A 364 4.95 -23.05 16.03
N THR A 365 3.82 -23.05 16.72
CA THR A 365 3.31 -24.23 17.42
C THR A 365 1.86 -24.52 17.05
N SER A 366 1.44 -25.77 17.26
CA SER A 366 0.05 -26.21 17.12
C SER A 366 -0.93 -25.45 18.02
N GLN A 367 -0.43 -24.83 19.10
CA GLN A 367 -1.20 -23.98 20.00
C GLN A 367 -1.41 -22.54 19.46
N GLY A 368 -0.95 -22.25 18.25
CA GLY A 368 -1.17 -20.95 17.60
C GLY A 368 -0.18 -19.85 18.02
N LEU A 369 0.93 -20.19 18.68
CA LEU A 369 2.02 -19.24 18.93
C LEU A 369 2.54 -18.71 17.60
N LYS A 370 2.74 -17.40 17.48
CA LYS A 370 3.24 -16.75 16.26
C LYS A 370 4.66 -16.25 16.43
N SER A 371 5.39 -16.19 15.32
CA SER A 371 6.67 -15.51 15.24
C SER A 371 6.53 -14.02 15.60
N SER A 372 7.63 -13.40 15.99
CA SER A 372 7.76 -11.95 16.07
C SER A 372 7.73 -11.32 14.66
N HIS A 373 7.89 -10.00 14.59
CA HIS A 373 7.92 -9.32 13.30
C HIS A 373 9.19 -9.71 12.52
N ILE A 374 9.01 -10.21 11.31
CA ILE A 374 10.11 -10.57 10.41
C ILE A 374 10.42 -9.36 9.53
N PHE A 375 11.66 -8.89 9.60
CA PHE A 375 12.19 -7.78 8.82
C PHE A 375 12.94 -8.30 7.61
N LEU A 376 12.83 -7.60 6.49
CA LEU A 376 13.71 -7.78 5.34
C LEU A 376 14.84 -6.75 5.44
N TYR A 377 16.05 -7.25 5.65
CA TYR A 377 17.29 -6.52 5.46
C TYR A 377 17.75 -6.73 4.01
N ALA A 378 18.10 -5.65 3.33
CA ALA A 378 18.59 -5.69 1.97
C ALA A 378 19.84 -4.83 1.82
N ALA A 379 20.90 -5.42 1.28
CA ALA A 379 22.07 -4.72 0.78
C ALA A 379 21.88 -4.50 -0.72
N VAL A 380 21.87 -3.23 -1.14
CA VAL A 380 21.55 -2.80 -2.49
C VAL A 380 22.74 -2.05 -3.05
N LEU A 381 23.26 -2.55 -4.16
CA LEU A 381 24.29 -1.88 -4.93
C LEU A 381 23.67 -0.71 -5.71
N HIS A 382 24.34 0.44 -5.66
CA HIS A 382 24.09 1.57 -6.52
C HIS A 382 25.42 2.07 -7.11
N ASN A 383 25.54 2.05 -8.44
CA ASN A 383 26.74 2.49 -9.14
C ASN A 383 26.50 3.68 -10.08
N GLY A 384 25.38 4.39 -9.89
CA GLY A 384 24.95 5.52 -10.73
C GLY A 384 24.20 5.11 -12.02
N LEU A 385 24.49 3.94 -12.58
CA LEU A 385 23.82 3.44 -13.80
C LEU A 385 22.60 2.58 -13.47
N PHE A 386 22.72 1.73 -12.46
CA PHE A 386 21.64 0.87 -12.01
C PHE A 386 21.64 0.72 -10.49
N GLN A 387 20.53 0.20 -9.99
CA GLN A 387 20.33 -0.16 -8.61
C GLN A 387 19.83 -1.60 -8.56
N THR A 388 20.54 -2.47 -7.84
CA THR A 388 20.17 -3.89 -7.77
C THR A 388 20.48 -4.46 -6.38
N PRO A 389 19.60 -5.30 -5.81
CA PRO A 389 19.86 -5.90 -4.52
C PRO A 389 20.89 -7.03 -4.69
N VAL A 390 21.92 -7.04 -3.84
CA VAL A 390 23.09 -7.93 -3.95
C VAL A 390 23.23 -8.91 -2.78
N SER A 391 22.56 -8.64 -1.66
CA SER A 391 22.45 -9.59 -0.55
C SER A 391 21.25 -9.26 0.32
N GLN A 392 20.64 -10.27 0.94
CA GLN A 392 19.43 -10.09 1.74
C GLN A 392 19.42 -11.00 2.97
N MET A 393 18.71 -10.53 4.00
CA MET A 393 18.37 -11.33 5.17
C MET A 393 16.91 -11.12 5.56
N LEU A 394 16.17 -12.20 5.78
CA LEU A 394 14.94 -12.16 6.57
C LEU A 394 15.29 -12.47 8.01
N SER A 395 14.86 -11.64 8.97
CA SER A 395 15.17 -11.88 10.37
C SER A 395 14.09 -11.36 11.31
N GLU A 396 13.74 -12.17 12.31
CA GLU A 396 13.01 -11.73 13.51
C GLU A 396 13.89 -10.93 14.47
N ALA A 397 15.18 -11.28 14.51
CA ALA A 397 16.16 -10.64 15.36
C ALA A 397 16.71 -9.38 14.68
N GLN A 398 16.83 -8.30 15.44
CA GLN A 398 17.28 -6.98 14.96
C GLN A 398 18.53 -6.50 15.69
N ASP A 399 19.23 -7.41 16.38
CA ASP A 399 20.45 -7.09 17.11
C ASP A 399 21.68 -7.06 16.19
N MET A 400 22.70 -6.35 16.67
CA MET A 400 23.97 -6.20 15.97
C MET A 400 24.61 -7.56 15.63
N SER A 401 24.56 -8.53 16.54
CA SER A 401 25.24 -9.82 16.34
C SER A 401 24.67 -10.60 15.16
N LYS A 402 23.34 -10.61 14.99
CA LYS A 402 22.70 -11.29 13.86
C LYS A 402 22.94 -10.57 12.53
N ILE A 403 22.88 -9.24 12.52
CA ILE A 403 23.19 -8.46 11.32
C ILE A 403 24.67 -8.65 10.93
N SER A 404 25.60 -8.59 11.89
CA SER A 404 27.02 -8.87 11.65
C SER A 404 27.24 -10.28 11.12
N TYR A 405 26.50 -11.26 11.63
CA TYR A 405 26.60 -12.64 11.14
C TYR A 405 26.21 -12.75 9.66
N TRP A 406 25.13 -12.08 9.25
CA TRP A 406 24.75 -12.00 7.83
C TRP A 406 25.83 -11.37 6.96
N LEU A 407 26.31 -10.18 7.32
CA LEU A 407 27.35 -9.48 6.56
C LEU A 407 28.65 -10.29 6.50
N ASN A 408 29.07 -10.89 7.62
CA ASN A 408 30.27 -11.73 7.67
C ASN A 408 30.14 -12.97 6.79
N GLN A 409 28.95 -13.60 6.71
CA GLN A 409 28.75 -14.73 5.81
C GLN A 409 28.84 -14.31 4.35
N TRP A 410 28.28 -13.15 4.00
CA TRP A 410 28.38 -12.62 2.64
C TRP A 410 29.84 -12.27 2.25
N ILE A 411 30.60 -11.65 3.16
CA ILE A 411 32.04 -11.38 3.00
C ILE A 411 32.82 -12.69 2.82
N ARG A 412 32.55 -13.70 3.66
CA ARG A 412 33.19 -15.03 3.57
C ARG A 412 32.89 -15.75 2.25
N SER A 413 31.74 -15.48 1.63
CA SER A 413 31.42 -15.98 0.30
C SER A 413 32.19 -15.27 -0.82
N GLY A 414 33.00 -14.26 -0.52
CA GLY A 414 33.88 -13.58 -1.47
C GLY A 414 33.38 -12.19 -1.89
N ALA A 415 32.51 -11.55 -1.11
CA ALA A 415 32.09 -10.17 -1.39
C ALA A 415 33.24 -9.19 -1.13
N ASN A 416 33.55 -8.34 -2.12
CA ASN A 416 34.58 -7.31 -2.00
C ASN A 416 34.22 -6.24 -0.95
N LEU A 417 35.24 -5.56 -0.43
CA LEU A 417 35.03 -4.40 0.43
C LEU A 417 34.48 -3.23 -0.38
N PRO A 418 33.29 -2.68 -0.06
CA PRO A 418 32.78 -1.48 -0.72
C PRO A 418 33.54 -0.23 -0.31
N HIS A 419 33.61 0.77 -1.20
CA HIS A 419 34.22 2.07 -0.89
C HIS A 419 33.34 2.93 0.02
N GLU A 420 32.03 2.94 -0.24
CA GLU A 420 31.04 3.68 0.54
C GLU A 420 29.88 2.75 0.91
N ILE A 421 29.47 2.78 2.17
CA ILE A 421 28.28 2.11 2.67
C ILE A 421 27.32 3.18 3.19
N VAL A 422 26.07 3.12 2.75
CA VAL A 422 25.00 4.02 3.20
C VAL A 422 24.01 3.22 4.05
N CYS A 423 23.69 3.69 5.25
CA CYS A 423 22.65 3.06 6.07
C CYS A 423 21.83 4.06 6.88
N ASP A 424 20.70 3.61 7.40
CA ASP A 424 19.90 4.36 8.35
C ASP A 424 20.64 4.63 9.67
N TYR A 425 20.13 5.60 10.44
CA TYR A 425 20.60 5.88 11.80
C TYR A 425 20.12 4.81 12.80
N SER A 426 20.58 3.58 12.62
CA SER A 426 20.33 2.44 13.52
C SER A 426 21.63 2.00 14.17
N TYR A 427 21.66 2.02 15.49
CA TYR A 427 22.84 1.59 16.26
C TYR A 427 23.27 0.16 15.93
N ALA A 428 22.29 -0.74 15.74
CA ALA A 428 22.56 -2.13 15.41
C ALA A 428 23.14 -2.28 14.00
N LEU A 429 22.59 -1.55 13.00
CA LEU A 429 23.12 -1.56 11.63
C LEU A 429 24.52 -0.96 11.56
N ILE A 430 24.70 0.24 12.11
CA ILE A 430 26.00 0.94 12.12
C ILE A 430 27.05 0.07 12.81
N GLY A 431 26.74 -0.46 14.00
CA GLY A 431 27.66 -1.31 14.74
C GLY A 431 27.99 -2.60 13.97
N ALA A 432 27.00 -3.22 13.33
CA ALA A 432 27.22 -4.42 12.54
C ALA A 432 28.11 -4.17 11.32
N ILE A 433 27.89 -3.07 10.61
CA ILE A 433 28.69 -2.67 9.45
C ILE A 433 30.15 -2.41 9.86
N THR A 434 30.40 -1.59 10.88
CA THR A 434 31.77 -1.30 11.33
C THR A 434 32.47 -2.55 11.87
N PHE A 435 31.74 -3.43 12.55
CA PHE A 435 32.32 -4.67 13.05
C PHE A 435 32.64 -5.65 11.91
N SER A 436 31.73 -5.86 10.97
CA SER A 436 31.92 -6.82 9.88
C SER A 436 33.02 -6.43 8.90
N TYR A 437 33.10 -5.15 8.52
CA TYR A 437 34.03 -4.71 7.47
C TYR A 437 35.37 -4.21 7.99
N CYS A 438 35.46 -3.69 9.23
CA CYS A 438 36.73 -3.21 9.77
C CYS A 438 37.04 -3.68 11.20
N GLN A 439 36.27 -4.61 11.77
CA GLN A 439 36.50 -5.19 13.11
C GLN A 439 36.62 -4.13 14.23
N MET A 440 35.87 -3.03 14.09
CA MET A 440 35.90 -1.92 15.04
C MET A 440 34.52 -1.64 15.62
N SER A 441 34.51 -1.11 16.85
CA SER A 441 33.31 -0.49 17.39
C SER A 441 33.01 0.81 16.65
N ARG A 442 31.73 1.19 16.63
CA ARG A 442 31.28 2.47 16.07
C ARG A 442 32.05 3.66 16.64
N SER A 443 32.25 3.72 17.96
CA SER A 443 32.97 4.82 18.59
C SER A 443 34.41 4.89 18.10
N ARG A 444 35.09 3.74 18.02
CA ARG A 444 36.47 3.68 17.52
C ARG A 444 36.56 4.08 16.05
N TYR A 445 35.58 3.71 15.23
CA TYR A 445 35.50 4.16 13.83
C TYR A 445 35.36 5.70 13.75
N CYS A 446 34.42 6.28 14.50
CA CYS A 446 34.24 7.73 14.55
C CYS A 446 35.50 8.46 15.04
N ASP A 447 36.18 7.94 16.07
CA ASP A 447 37.41 8.52 16.59
C ASP A 447 38.53 8.56 15.55
N ILE A 448 38.69 7.49 14.74
CA ILE A 448 39.67 7.48 13.66
C ILE A 448 39.30 8.52 12.60
N CYS A 449 38.03 8.56 12.16
CA CYS A 449 37.58 9.58 11.20
C CYS A 449 37.88 11.00 11.70
N LEU A 450 37.61 11.29 12.97
CA LEU A 450 37.90 12.60 13.56
C LEU A 450 39.40 12.91 13.58
N ARG A 451 40.25 11.94 13.96
CA ARG A 451 41.70 12.13 13.95
C ARG A 451 42.25 12.38 12.56
N VAL A 452 41.70 11.71 11.54
CA VAL A 452 42.04 11.96 10.13
C VAL A 452 41.66 13.38 9.74
N LEU A 453 40.46 13.84 10.07
CA LEU A 453 40.02 15.23 9.80
C LEU A 453 40.87 16.27 10.53
N GLN A 454 41.44 15.92 11.68
CA GLN A 454 42.37 16.76 12.46
C GLN A 454 43.83 16.66 11.98
N ASN A 455 44.11 15.94 10.89
CA ASN A 455 45.47 15.66 10.40
C ASN A 455 46.38 14.97 11.46
N LYS A 456 45.78 14.27 12.43
CA LYS A 456 46.50 13.52 13.48
C LYS A 456 46.74 12.05 13.12
N GLU A 457 46.09 11.58 12.07
CA GLU A 457 46.17 10.22 11.56
C GLU A 457 46.18 10.29 10.03
N THR A 458 47.08 9.55 9.38
CA THR A 458 47.16 9.50 7.91
C THR A 458 46.37 8.33 7.34
N SER A 459 46.09 7.30 8.15
CA SER A 459 45.36 6.12 7.73
C SER A 459 43.84 6.36 7.75
N THR A 460 43.21 6.31 6.58
CA THR A 460 41.75 6.38 6.46
C THR A 460 41.11 5.02 6.77
N PRO A 461 39.87 4.98 7.30
CA PRO A 461 39.14 3.73 7.42
C PRO A 461 39.01 3.01 6.07
N ALA A 462 38.87 1.68 6.13
CA ALA A 462 38.84 0.83 4.94
C ALA A 462 37.65 1.14 3.99
N PHE A 463 36.58 1.72 4.53
CA PHE A 463 35.41 2.18 3.79
C PHE A 463 34.83 3.44 4.45
N PHE A 464 34.07 4.23 3.70
CA PHE A 464 33.34 5.39 4.20
C PHE A 464 31.89 5.00 4.59
N LEU A 465 31.52 5.20 5.85
CA LEU A 465 30.15 5.00 6.32
C LEU A 465 29.37 6.31 6.26
N ARG A 466 28.31 6.32 5.45
CA ARG A 466 27.39 7.44 5.32
C ARG A 466 26.04 7.10 5.94
N LEU A 467 25.45 8.09 6.61
CA LEU A 467 24.12 7.97 7.19
C LEU A 467 23.07 8.54 6.23
N ASP A 468 21.90 7.91 6.17
CA ASP A 468 20.75 8.49 5.47
C ASP A 468 20.28 9.75 6.20
N ILE A 469 20.47 10.89 5.53
CA ILE A 469 20.13 12.22 6.02
C ILE A 469 18.62 12.35 6.28
N ALA A 470 17.76 11.73 5.47
CA ALA A 470 16.31 11.81 5.66
C ALA A 470 15.90 11.13 6.98
N HIS A 471 16.47 9.96 7.26
CA HIS A 471 16.25 9.25 8.52
C HIS A 471 16.84 10.01 9.72
N PHE A 472 18.01 10.62 9.56
CA PHE A 472 18.62 11.48 10.56
C PHE A 472 17.75 12.71 10.89
N ILE A 473 17.28 13.45 9.88
CA ILE A 473 16.38 14.61 10.06
C ILE A 473 15.08 14.17 10.73
N LYS A 474 14.51 13.03 10.32
CA LYS A 474 13.30 12.47 10.93
C LYS A 474 13.49 12.15 12.41
N MET A 475 14.68 11.67 12.79
CA MET A 475 15.05 11.45 14.19
C MET A 475 15.10 12.78 14.96
N ILE A 476 15.81 13.79 14.43
CA ILE A 476 15.90 15.13 15.04
C ILE A 476 14.50 15.73 15.23
N CYS A 477 13.65 15.63 14.22
CA CYS A 477 12.27 16.10 14.27
C CYS A 477 11.42 15.45 15.38
N ARG A 478 11.88 14.34 15.96
CA ARG A 478 11.19 13.64 17.07
C ARG A 478 11.75 13.98 18.44
N TRP A 479 12.81 14.78 18.54
CA TRP A 479 13.36 15.21 19.82
C TRP A 479 12.33 16.05 20.59
N LYS A 480 11.97 15.57 21.78
CA LYS A 480 10.94 16.21 22.62
C LYS A 480 11.36 17.60 23.09
N CYS A 481 12.66 17.86 23.22
CA CYS A 481 13.22 19.13 23.66
C CYS A 481 13.06 20.29 22.66
N LEU A 482 12.87 20.02 21.36
CA LEU A 482 12.85 21.07 20.32
C LEU A 482 11.51 21.84 20.23
N GLY A 483 10.53 21.55 21.09
CA GLY A 483 9.24 22.24 21.11
C GLY A 483 8.43 22.09 19.81
N LYS A 484 7.60 23.10 19.49
CA LYS A 484 6.77 23.17 18.27
C LYS A 484 6.99 24.52 17.55
N GLY A 485 6.64 24.57 16.28
CA GLY A 485 6.66 25.82 15.49
C GLY A 485 8.06 26.28 15.10
N ARG A 486 8.29 27.60 15.13
CA ARG A 486 9.48 28.26 14.56
C ARG A 486 10.80 27.86 15.25
N ILE A 487 10.77 27.57 16.55
CA ILE A 487 11.95 27.15 17.31
C ILE A 487 12.46 25.80 16.79
N LYS A 488 11.55 24.84 16.63
CA LYS A 488 11.86 23.53 16.06
C LYS A 488 12.40 23.67 14.64
N GLU A 489 11.77 24.50 13.82
CA GLU A 489 12.21 24.76 12.46
C GLU A 489 13.62 25.34 12.42
N PHE A 490 13.92 26.33 13.28
CA PHE A 490 15.25 26.91 13.40
C PHE A 490 16.30 25.84 13.70
N PHE A 491 16.13 25.04 14.77
CA PHE A 491 17.12 24.03 15.14
C PHE A 491 17.26 22.91 14.11
N VAL A 492 16.16 22.45 13.49
CA VAL A 492 16.23 21.45 12.42
C VAL A 492 17.02 21.98 11.23
N ARG A 493 16.77 23.22 10.79
CA ARG A 493 17.51 23.84 9.68
C ARG A 493 18.98 24.09 10.04
N SER A 494 19.27 24.55 11.25
CA SER A 494 20.64 24.70 11.75
C SER A 494 21.42 23.38 11.72
N LEU A 495 20.79 22.27 12.11
CA LEU A 495 21.40 20.94 12.06
C LEU A 495 21.59 20.41 10.63
N ILE A 496 20.72 20.80 9.69
CA ILE A 496 20.92 20.47 8.26
C ILE A 496 22.17 21.18 7.73
N ILE A 497 22.33 22.48 8.00
CA ILE A 497 23.55 23.22 7.61
C ILE A 497 24.78 22.57 8.23
N LEU A 498 24.71 22.13 9.49
CA LEU A 498 25.80 21.42 10.14
C LEU A 498 26.18 20.13 9.37
N VAL A 499 25.20 19.34 8.93
CA VAL A 499 25.42 18.12 8.10
C VAL A 499 26.00 18.45 6.73
N GLU A 500 25.71 19.63 6.18
CA GLU A 500 26.22 20.11 4.89
C GLU A 500 27.62 20.75 4.98
N SER A 501 28.22 20.82 6.18
CA SER A 501 29.56 21.39 6.35
C SER A 501 30.60 20.62 5.52
N GLU A 502 31.41 21.35 4.75
CA GLU A 502 32.43 20.77 3.88
C GLU A 502 33.80 20.62 4.57
N THR A 503 34.02 21.36 5.66
CA THR A 503 35.25 21.34 6.44
C THR A 503 34.99 21.13 7.93
N LEU A 504 35.98 20.55 8.64
CA LEU A 504 35.90 20.39 10.09
C LEU A 504 35.78 21.75 10.81
N GLN A 505 36.50 22.77 10.34
CA GLN A 505 36.43 24.11 10.91
C GLN A 505 35.02 24.70 10.78
N GLN A 506 34.41 24.62 9.59
CA GLN A 506 33.04 25.08 9.37
C GLN A 506 32.05 24.33 10.28
N PHE A 507 32.22 23.02 10.40
CA PHE A 507 31.42 22.19 11.30
C PHE A 507 31.55 22.66 12.75
N GLU A 508 32.77 22.87 13.25
CA GLU A 508 33.03 23.32 14.62
C GLU A 508 32.40 24.69 14.89
N GLU A 509 32.56 25.65 13.98
CA GLU A 509 31.97 26.99 14.11
C GLU A 509 30.44 26.96 14.17
N ILE A 510 29.79 26.18 13.29
CA ILE A 510 28.33 26.04 13.30
C ILE A 510 27.87 25.31 14.57
N PHE A 511 28.58 24.26 14.97
CA PHE A 511 28.24 23.48 16.16
C PHE A 511 28.29 24.34 17.42
N VAL A 512 29.35 25.13 17.60
CA VAL A 512 29.48 26.07 18.73
C VAL A 512 28.33 27.07 18.75
N LYS A 513 27.99 27.67 17.60
CA LYS A 513 26.84 28.59 17.48
C LYS A 513 25.55 27.93 17.95
N ILE A 514 25.27 26.70 17.50
CA ILE A 514 24.06 25.95 17.89
C ILE A 514 24.04 25.69 19.40
N ILE A 515 25.16 25.25 20.00
CA ILE A 515 25.24 24.95 21.43
C ILE A 515 25.04 26.21 22.27
N VAL A 516 25.71 27.33 21.93
CA VAL A 516 25.55 28.59 22.67
C VAL A 516 24.10 29.06 22.65
N ILE A 517 23.43 29.02 21.50
CA ILE A 517 22.01 29.39 21.39
C ILE A 517 21.14 28.44 22.23
N ALA A 518 21.39 27.13 22.15
CA ALA A 518 20.59 26.13 22.86
C ALA A 518 20.78 26.16 24.39
N SER A 519 21.96 26.55 24.86
CA SER A 519 22.31 26.61 26.28
C SER A 519 22.05 27.97 26.93
N SER A 520 21.67 28.99 26.16
CA SER A 520 21.40 30.32 26.70
C SER A 520 19.98 30.41 27.25
N GLU A 521 19.85 30.85 28.50
CA GLU A 521 18.54 31.10 29.14
C GLU A 521 17.84 32.34 28.57
N THR A 522 18.61 33.29 28.04
CA THR A 522 18.13 34.56 27.51
C THR A 522 18.71 34.82 26.11
N ASP A 523 17.97 35.60 25.32
CA ASP A 523 18.30 35.97 23.94
C ASP A 523 17.97 37.48 23.79
N GLY A 524 18.87 38.25 23.19
CA GLY A 524 18.77 39.71 23.10
C GLY A 524 20.07 40.45 23.44
N LEU A 525 19.96 41.58 24.12
CA LEU A 525 21.11 42.41 24.50
C LEU A 525 21.74 41.94 25.82
N GLU A 526 23.02 42.26 26.02
CA GLU A 526 23.70 42.03 27.29
C GLU A 526 23.04 42.81 28.43
N LEU A 527 23.04 42.25 29.64
CA LEU A 527 22.47 42.89 30.83
C LEU A 527 23.14 44.25 31.08
N GLY A 528 22.35 45.32 31.06
CA GLY A 528 22.83 46.70 31.27
C GLY A 528 23.35 47.40 30.01
N SER A 529 23.29 46.76 28.84
CA SER A 529 23.65 47.35 27.56
C SER A 529 22.42 47.64 26.70
N THR A 530 22.38 48.80 26.04
CA THR A 530 21.33 49.17 25.08
C THR A 530 21.70 48.88 23.63
N SER A 531 22.93 48.43 23.36
CA SER A 531 23.43 48.25 21.99
C SER A 531 24.30 47.00 21.75
N VAL A 532 24.73 46.30 22.80
CA VAL A 532 25.60 45.13 22.66
C VAL A 532 24.75 43.86 22.67
N PRO A 533 24.66 43.11 21.56
CA PRO A 533 23.96 41.84 21.53
C PRO A 533 24.72 40.80 22.36
N ALA A 534 23.98 40.02 23.15
CA ALA A 534 24.52 38.85 23.82
C ALA A 534 24.99 37.82 22.76
N PRO A 535 25.93 36.92 23.10
CA PRO A 535 26.43 35.90 22.18
C PRO A 535 25.33 35.06 21.52
N ALA A 536 24.25 34.75 22.24
CA ALA A 536 23.09 34.04 21.72
C ALA A 536 22.39 34.79 20.57
N GLU A 537 22.17 36.10 20.72
CA GLU A 537 21.51 36.95 19.72
C GLU A 537 22.37 37.09 18.47
N LEU A 538 23.67 37.30 18.66
CA LEU A 538 24.64 37.43 17.57
C LEU A 538 24.74 36.13 16.77
N PHE A 539 24.88 34.98 17.44
CA PHE A 539 24.96 33.69 16.77
C PHE A 539 23.63 33.28 16.15
N ARG A 540 22.49 33.58 16.78
CA ARG A 540 21.16 33.33 16.20
C ARG A 540 20.95 34.13 14.93
N SER A 541 21.31 35.41 14.93
CA SER A 541 21.23 36.26 13.75
C SER A 541 22.11 35.73 12.60
N HIS A 542 23.34 35.33 12.93
CA HIS A 542 24.24 34.70 11.96
C HIS A 542 23.65 33.40 11.38
N MET A 543 23.13 32.51 12.23
CA MET A 543 22.51 31.26 11.80
C MET A 543 21.26 31.50 10.94
N ILE A 544 20.42 32.48 11.28
CA ILE A 544 19.26 32.86 10.47
C ILE A 544 19.68 33.32 9.08
N ASN A 545 20.76 34.10 8.96
CA ASN A 545 21.29 34.53 7.68
C ASN A 545 21.79 33.33 6.87
N MET A 546 22.59 32.45 7.48
CA MET A 546 23.03 31.21 6.82
C MET A 546 21.86 30.38 6.30
N ILE A 547 20.79 30.23 7.10
CA ILE A 547 19.57 29.51 6.72
C ILE A 547 18.84 30.16 5.54
N LYS A 548 18.83 31.50 5.46
CA LYS A 548 18.22 32.23 4.34
C LYS A 548 19.02 32.05 3.05
N ASP A 549 20.35 32.00 3.18
CA ASP A 549 21.26 31.83 2.04
C ASP A 549 21.23 30.39 1.50
N THR A 550 20.98 29.38 2.34
CA THR A 550 20.84 27.95 1.95
C THR A 550 19.47 27.56 1.39
N ASN A 551 18.81 28.41 0.59
CA ASN A 551 17.52 28.08 -0.08
C ASN A 551 17.64 26.95 -1.14
N LEU A 552 18.02 25.73 -0.74
CA LEU A 552 18.36 24.59 -1.62
C LEU A 552 17.58 23.29 -1.36
N LEU A 553 16.51 23.29 -0.55
CA LEU A 553 15.59 22.15 -0.45
C LEU A 553 14.50 22.11 -1.56
N SER A 554 14.78 22.70 -2.73
CA SER A 554 13.89 22.63 -3.90
C SER A 554 14.38 21.71 -5.05
N SER A 555 15.57 21.12 -4.95
CA SER A 555 16.04 20.19 -5.97
C SER A 555 17.16 19.26 -5.47
N LYS A 556 16.79 18.08 -4.98
CA LYS A 556 17.54 16.82 -5.16
C LYS A 556 16.63 15.65 -4.82
#